data_AF-A0A5N6SQ95-F1
#
_entry.id   AF-A0A5N6SQ95-F1
#
_cell.length_a   1.000
_cell.length_b   1.000
_cell.length_c   1.000
_cell.angle_alpha   90.00
_cell.angle_beta   90.00
_cell.angle_gamma   90.00
#
_symmetry.space_group_name_H-M   'P 1'
#
loop_
_entity.id
_entity.type
_entity.pdbx_description
1 polymer ?
#
loop_
_entity_poly.entity_id
_entity_poly.type
_entity_poly.pdbx_seq_one_letter_code
_entity_poly.pdbx_strand_id
1 'polypeptide(L)'
;MLALAMFTEVPDKPPSINGPTGTQPIRGFDHLHHLFNYTMQKVAPQRSIDKYHMDLIGFPFNAVLDWPLTTPSGYALFLNKTVNVHTKNILEYWRDNFLTMSASAGVLTEEPNSWLSEEARKVIEDDINLDPNHWYSFEELFGYSKKDGEHWGFKSRGSFFTCKFADYHKLRPVYAPDDDSWVVSPCESKPFALQTNVKAYDIF
;
A
#
# COMPACT_ATOMS: atom_id res chain seq x y z
N MET A 1 15.37 -22.90 14.92
CA MET A 1 14.23 -23.53 15.60
C MET A 1 12.93 -22.75 15.34
N LEU A 2 12.84 -21.45 15.69
CA LEU A 2 11.64 -20.62 15.47
C LEU A 2 11.23 -20.45 13.99
N ALA A 3 12.19 -20.22 13.10
CA ALA A 3 11.90 -20.06 11.67
C ALA A 3 11.28 -21.29 11.01
N LEU A 4 11.49 -22.49 11.56
CA LEU A 4 10.88 -23.72 11.03
C LEU A 4 9.52 -23.96 11.68
N ALA A 5 9.39 -23.63 12.97
CA ALA A 5 8.19 -23.87 13.75
C ALA A 5 6.97 -23.07 13.25
N MET A 6 7.17 -21.82 12.80
CA MET A 6 6.07 -20.98 12.27
C MET A 6 5.36 -21.56 11.03
N PHE A 7 6.02 -22.46 10.29
CA PHE A 7 5.42 -23.11 9.11
C PHE A 7 4.59 -24.35 9.48
N THR A 8 4.87 -24.96 10.63
CA THR A 8 4.16 -26.15 11.12
C THR A 8 3.11 -25.80 12.18
N GLU A 9 3.20 -24.61 12.78
CA GLU A 9 2.24 -24.09 13.75
C GLU A 9 0.91 -23.73 13.09
N VAL A 10 -0.18 -24.04 13.79
CA VAL A 10 -1.54 -23.65 13.44
C VAL A 10 -1.86 -22.34 14.17
N PRO A 11 -2.32 -21.28 13.47
CA PRO A 11 -2.71 -20.02 14.09
C PRO A 11 -3.85 -20.18 15.09
N ASP A 12 -3.78 -19.46 16.22
CA ASP A 12 -4.78 -19.54 17.30
C ASP A 12 -6.01 -18.64 17.07
N LYS A 13 -6.11 -17.93 15.94
CA LYS A 13 -7.18 -16.94 15.66
C LYS A 13 -7.95 -17.23 14.37
N PRO A 14 -9.30 -17.20 14.36
CA PRO A 14 -10.09 -17.26 13.13
C PRO A 14 -9.85 -16.00 12.25
N PRO A 15 -9.87 -16.10 10.91
CA PRO A 15 -10.26 -17.25 10.08
C PRO A 15 -9.10 -18.22 9.81
N SER A 16 -7.89 -17.91 10.28
CA SER A 16 -6.64 -18.62 9.99
C SER A 16 -6.59 -20.05 10.53
N ILE A 17 -7.48 -20.42 11.46
CA ILE A 17 -7.65 -21.80 11.95
C ILE A 17 -7.98 -22.78 10.80
N ASN A 18 -8.66 -22.32 9.74
CA ASN A 18 -9.04 -23.15 8.59
C ASN A 18 -8.33 -22.77 7.29
N GLY A 19 -7.55 -21.67 7.28
CA GLY A 19 -7.04 -21.05 6.05
C GLY A 19 -8.16 -20.63 5.07
N PRO A 20 -7.88 -19.77 4.07
CA PRO A 20 -8.84 -19.55 2.99
C PRO A 20 -9.07 -20.82 2.13
N THR A 21 -8.13 -21.78 2.19
CA THR A 21 -8.06 -22.96 1.31
C THR A 21 -7.82 -24.30 2.03
N GLY A 22 -7.71 -24.34 3.37
CA GLY A 22 -7.44 -25.61 4.10
C GLY A 22 -6.04 -26.20 3.92
N THR A 23 -5.09 -25.46 3.35
CA THR A 23 -3.71 -25.92 3.09
C THR A 23 -2.70 -24.93 3.66
N GLN A 24 -1.61 -25.43 4.27
CA GLN A 24 -0.43 -24.62 4.62
C GLN A 24 0.17 -24.06 3.32
N PRO A 25 0.10 -22.74 3.06
CA PRO A 25 0.53 -22.19 1.77
C PRO A 25 2.05 -22.27 1.59
N ILE A 26 2.80 -22.21 2.70
CA ILE A 26 4.27 -22.21 2.72
C ILE A 26 4.78 -23.51 3.36
N ARG A 27 5.70 -24.19 2.67
CA ARG A 27 6.17 -25.54 3.00
C ARG A 27 7.46 -25.55 3.81
N GLY A 28 8.01 -24.37 4.11
CA GLY A 28 9.29 -24.19 4.79
C GLY A 28 10.02 -22.91 4.40
N PHE A 29 11.17 -22.70 5.01
CA PHE A 29 11.95 -21.46 4.86
C PHE A 29 12.50 -21.27 3.45
N ASP A 30 12.93 -22.34 2.78
CA ASP A 30 13.39 -22.27 1.40
C ASP A 30 12.25 -21.88 0.46
N HIS A 31 11.04 -22.40 0.68
CA HIS A 31 9.87 -22.00 -0.10
C HIS A 31 9.53 -20.52 0.14
N LEU A 32 9.56 -20.06 1.40
CA LEU A 32 9.38 -18.64 1.73
C LEU A 32 10.39 -17.75 1.00
N HIS A 33 11.67 -18.14 1.03
CA HIS A 33 12.74 -17.41 0.37
C HIS A 33 12.55 -17.32 -1.15
N HIS A 34 12.13 -18.41 -1.80
CA HIS A 34 11.79 -18.40 -3.23
C HIS A 34 10.60 -17.49 -3.54
N LEU A 35 9.55 -17.51 -2.72
CA LEU A 35 8.38 -16.64 -2.87
C LEU A 35 8.77 -15.17 -2.71
N PHE A 36 9.61 -14.85 -1.73
CA PHE A 36 10.10 -13.48 -1.52
C PHE A 36 10.96 -13.01 -2.70
N ASN A 37 11.88 -13.86 -3.15
CA ASN A 37 12.74 -13.57 -4.29
C ASN A 37 11.92 -13.35 -5.58
N TYR A 38 10.90 -14.17 -5.81
CA TYR A 38 9.97 -13.97 -6.92
C TYR A 38 9.18 -12.67 -6.77
N THR A 39 8.60 -12.45 -5.59
CA THR A 39 7.76 -11.28 -5.28
C THR A 39 8.52 -9.98 -5.49
N MET A 40 9.71 -9.86 -4.91
CA MET A 40 10.52 -8.63 -4.98
C MET A 40 11.03 -8.31 -6.40
N GLN A 41 10.96 -9.26 -7.33
CA GLN A 41 11.43 -9.10 -8.71
C GLN A 41 10.32 -9.05 -9.76
N LYS A 42 9.10 -9.50 -9.44
CA LYS A 42 8.06 -9.76 -10.45
C LYS A 42 6.66 -9.30 -10.07
N VAL A 43 6.37 -9.02 -8.79
CA VAL A 43 4.99 -8.78 -8.36
C VAL A 43 4.79 -7.33 -7.92
N ALA A 44 3.97 -6.61 -8.69
CA ALA A 44 3.53 -5.26 -8.34
C ALA A 44 2.19 -5.35 -7.59
N PRO A 45 1.95 -4.51 -6.56
CA PRO A 45 0.66 -4.47 -5.86
C PRO A 45 -0.47 -4.12 -6.81
N GLN A 46 -1.40 -5.05 -6.97
CA GLN A 46 -2.66 -4.84 -7.68
C GLN A 46 -3.66 -4.13 -6.76
N ARG A 47 -4.60 -3.43 -7.37
CA ARG A 47 -5.79 -2.94 -6.66
C ARG A 47 -6.71 -4.14 -6.41
N SER A 48 -7.24 -4.22 -5.21
CA SER A 48 -8.25 -5.21 -4.84
C SER A 48 -9.31 -4.53 -4.00
N ILE A 49 -10.57 -4.90 -4.23
CA ILE A 49 -11.70 -4.40 -3.46
C ILE A 49 -12.11 -5.52 -2.51
N ASP A 50 -12.21 -5.21 -1.21
CA ASP A 50 -12.65 -6.20 -0.22
C ASP A 50 -14.18 -6.33 -0.16
N LYS A 51 -14.66 -7.22 0.72
CA LYS A 51 -16.10 -7.45 0.95
C LYS A 51 -16.86 -6.24 1.51
N TYR A 52 -16.17 -5.19 1.94
CA TYR A 52 -16.73 -3.94 2.43
C TYR A 52 -16.58 -2.79 1.43
N HIS A 53 -16.21 -3.10 0.19
CA HIS A 53 -15.94 -2.13 -0.87
C HIS A 53 -14.82 -1.14 -0.53
N MET A 54 -13.89 -1.54 0.34
CA MET A 54 -12.71 -0.75 0.65
C MET A 54 -11.59 -1.07 -0.34
N ASP A 55 -10.97 -0.02 -0.88
CA ASP A 55 -9.79 -0.16 -1.71
C ASP A 55 -8.61 -0.63 -0.88
N LEU A 56 -8.14 -1.85 -1.17
CA LEU A 56 -6.94 -2.42 -0.59
C LEU A 56 -5.82 -2.37 -1.60
N ILE A 57 -4.69 -1.79 -1.18
CA ILE A 57 -3.41 -2.02 -1.83
C ILE A 57 -2.97 -3.42 -1.43
N GLY A 58 -3.06 -4.38 -2.35
CA GLY A 58 -2.60 -5.74 -2.09
C GLY A 58 -1.09 -5.75 -1.86
N PHE A 59 -0.62 -5.81 -0.62
CA PHE A 59 0.80 -5.93 -0.30
C PHE A 59 1.23 -7.40 -0.46
N PRO A 60 1.95 -7.78 -1.53
CA PRO A 60 2.11 -9.17 -1.90
C PRO A 60 2.91 -9.97 -0.86
N PHE A 61 3.83 -9.32 -0.14
CA PHE A 61 4.56 -9.97 0.95
C PHE A 61 3.64 -10.29 2.13
N ASN A 62 2.57 -9.52 2.41
CA ASN A 62 1.59 -9.90 3.43
C ASN A 62 0.80 -11.12 3.00
N ALA A 63 0.45 -11.27 1.72
CA ALA A 63 -0.22 -12.49 1.25
C ALA A 63 0.65 -13.74 1.46
N VAL A 64 1.98 -13.61 1.33
CA VAL A 64 2.92 -14.67 1.68
C VAL A 64 3.00 -14.84 3.20
N LEU A 65 3.02 -13.75 3.97
CA LEU A 65 3.24 -13.77 5.41
C LEU A 65 1.99 -13.94 6.28
N ASP A 66 0.80 -13.95 5.69
CA ASP A 66 -0.49 -13.95 6.41
C ASP A 66 -0.56 -15.09 7.44
N TRP A 67 -0.14 -16.29 7.05
CA TRP A 67 -0.05 -17.43 7.94
C TRP A 67 1.02 -17.28 9.03
N PRO A 68 2.34 -17.17 8.71
CA PRO A 68 3.36 -17.13 9.75
C PRO A 68 3.20 -15.95 10.72
N LEU A 69 2.69 -14.80 10.29
CA LEU A 69 2.44 -13.65 11.16
C LEU A 69 1.40 -13.92 12.27
N THR A 70 0.56 -14.93 12.11
CA THR A 70 -0.51 -15.28 13.06
C THR A 70 -0.13 -16.43 14.01
N THR A 71 1.15 -16.85 14.00
CA THR A 71 1.69 -17.92 14.86
C THR A 71 2.57 -17.35 16.00
N PRO A 72 2.63 -17.99 17.18
CA PRO A 72 3.55 -17.57 18.25
C PRO A 72 5.02 -17.55 17.83
N SER A 73 5.48 -18.56 17.07
CA SER A 73 6.86 -18.57 16.57
C SER A 73 7.12 -17.49 15.53
N GLY A 74 6.16 -17.20 14.65
CA GLY A 74 6.28 -16.09 13.70
C GLY A 74 6.33 -14.75 14.41
N TYR A 75 5.48 -14.54 15.43
CA TYR A 75 5.53 -13.35 16.28
C TYR A 75 6.93 -13.16 16.89
N ALA A 76 7.50 -14.21 17.50
CA ALA A 76 8.85 -14.14 18.05
C ALA A 76 9.93 -13.89 16.98
N LEU A 77 9.78 -14.48 15.79
CA LEU A 77 10.72 -14.30 14.68
C LEU A 77 10.74 -12.86 14.17
N PHE A 78 9.59 -12.23 13.94
CA PHE A 78 9.51 -10.87 13.41
C PHE A 78 9.82 -9.77 14.44
N LEU A 79 9.92 -10.12 15.73
CA LEU A 79 10.52 -9.25 16.74
C LEU A 79 12.06 -9.24 16.70
N ASN A 80 12.69 -10.17 15.99
CA ASN A 80 14.14 -10.24 15.90
C ASN A 80 14.69 -9.11 15.02
N LYS A 81 15.58 -8.28 15.59
CA LYS A 81 16.20 -7.14 14.89
C LYS A 81 16.94 -7.54 13.61
N THR A 82 17.63 -8.67 13.61
CA THR A 82 18.36 -9.16 12.43
C THR A 82 17.40 -9.54 11.31
N VAL A 83 16.27 -10.18 11.65
CA VAL A 83 15.21 -10.48 10.67
C VAL A 83 14.67 -9.18 10.08
N ASN A 84 14.43 -8.17 10.90
CA ASN A 84 13.92 -6.87 10.44
C ASN A 84 14.91 -6.13 9.52
N VAL A 85 16.22 -6.25 9.75
CA VAL A 85 17.25 -5.72 8.83
C VAL A 85 17.15 -6.41 7.46
N HIS A 86 17.03 -7.73 7.42
CA HIS A 86 16.89 -8.45 6.14
C HIS A 86 15.56 -8.14 5.44
N THR A 87 14.45 -8.08 6.17
CA THR A 87 13.15 -7.68 5.63
C THR A 87 13.22 -6.28 5.03
N LYS A 88 13.87 -5.33 5.72
CA LYS A 88 14.10 -3.98 5.20
C LYS A 88 14.85 -4.04 3.87
N ASN A 89 15.96 -4.78 3.79
CA ASN A 89 16.75 -4.87 2.55
C ASN A 89 15.93 -5.45 1.38
N ILE A 90 15.05 -6.42 1.64
CA ILE A 90 14.15 -6.99 0.62
C ILE A 90 13.15 -5.95 0.13
N LEU A 91 12.55 -5.19 1.03
CA LEU A 91 11.59 -4.14 0.68
C LEU A 91 12.25 -2.96 -0.04
N GLU A 92 13.46 -2.57 0.37
CA GLU A 92 14.27 -1.57 -0.34
C GLU A 92 14.63 -2.04 -1.74
N TYR A 93 15.03 -3.30 -1.91
CA TYR A 93 15.28 -3.86 -3.22
C TYR A 93 14.03 -3.81 -4.10
N TRP A 94 12.88 -4.24 -3.57
CA TRP A 94 11.61 -4.21 -4.30
C TRP A 94 11.21 -2.79 -4.70
N ARG A 95 11.34 -1.82 -3.78
CA ARG A 95 11.10 -0.39 -4.03
C ARG A 95 11.99 0.11 -5.16
N ASP A 96 13.30 -0.07 -5.04
CA ASP A 96 14.28 0.63 -5.89
C ASP A 96 14.53 -0.06 -7.23
N ASN A 97 14.38 -1.39 -7.28
CA ASN A 97 14.79 -2.20 -8.44
C ASN A 97 13.62 -2.82 -9.20
N PHE A 98 12.41 -2.86 -8.62
CA PHE A 98 11.24 -3.39 -9.31
C PHE A 98 10.12 -2.36 -9.47
N LEU A 99 9.69 -1.68 -8.40
CA LEU A 99 8.57 -0.73 -8.47
C LEU A 99 8.88 0.55 -9.26
N THR A 100 10.15 0.83 -9.53
CA THR A 100 10.63 1.92 -10.40
C THR A 100 10.73 1.51 -11.88
N MET A 101 10.62 0.21 -12.18
CA MET A 101 10.80 -0.32 -13.54
C MET A 101 9.46 -0.40 -14.29
N SER A 102 9.53 -0.34 -15.63
CA SER A 102 8.36 -0.46 -16.51
C SER A 102 7.59 -1.76 -16.33
N ALA A 103 8.25 -2.86 -15.99
CA ALA A 103 7.60 -4.13 -15.68
C ALA A 103 6.56 -4.00 -14.56
N SER A 104 6.73 -3.08 -13.61
CA SER A 104 5.76 -2.83 -12.54
C SER A 104 4.52 -2.06 -13.00
N ALA A 105 4.57 -1.37 -14.14
CA ALA A 105 3.44 -0.63 -14.70
C ALA A 105 2.34 -1.56 -15.23
N GLY A 106 2.59 -2.87 -15.37
CA GLY A 106 1.61 -3.84 -15.87
C GLY A 106 0.29 -3.93 -15.07
N VAL A 107 0.24 -3.35 -13.85
CA VAL A 107 -0.99 -3.22 -13.04
C VAL A 107 -1.74 -1.91 -13.26
N LEU A 108 -1.23 -1.01 -14.10
CA LEU A 108 -1.82 0.29 -14.42
C LEU A 108 -2.61 0.17 -15.72
N THR A 109 -3.78 -0.45 -15.66
CA THR A 109 -4.64 -0.66 -16.83
C THR A 109 -6.04 -0.10 -16.59
N GLU A 110 -6.82 0.05 -17.65
CA GLU A 110 -8.23 0.45 -17.56
C GLU A 110 -9.18 -0.73 -17.31
N GLU A 111 -8.63 -1.95 -17.16
CA GLU A 111 -9.41 -3.15 -16.88
C GLU A 111 -10.17 -3.00 -15.55
N PRO A 112 -11.34 -3.65 -15.40
CA PRO A 112 -12.08 -3.64 -14.14
C PRO A 112 -11.19 -4.02 -12.95
N ASN A 113 -11.34 -3.30 -11.83
CA ASN A 113 -10.54 -3.44 -10.60
C ASN A 113 -9.05 -3.09 -10.73
N SER A 114 -8.60 -2.51 -11.84
CA SER A 114 -7.21 -2.05 -12.01
C SER A 114 -7.02 -0.61 -11.52
N TRP A 115 -5.77 -0.12 -11.49
CA TRP A 115 -5.44 1.21 -10.94
C TRP A 115 -5.89 2.40 -11.82
N LEU A 116 -6.12 2.20 -13.12
CA LEU A 116 -6.64 3.22 -14.03
C LEU A 116 -8.08 2.92 -14.48
N SER A 117 -8.74 1.95 -13.85
CA SER A 117 -10.16 1.68 -14.12
C SER A 117 -11.00 2.92 -13.81
N GLU A 118 -12.17 3.03 -14.45
CA GLU A 118 -13.08 4.16 -14.21
C GLU A 118 -13.45 4.28 -12.73
N GLU A 119 -13.67 3.14 -12.07
CA GLU A 119 -13.96 3.09 -10.63
C GLU A 119 -12.77 3.53 -9.78
N ALA A 120 -11.53 3.20 -10.18
CA ALA A 120 -10.34 3.64 -9.44
C ALA A 120 -10.17 5.15 -9.52
N ARG A 121 -10.29 5.68 -10.74
CA ARG A 121 -10.17 7.13 -10.98
C ARG A 121 -11.24 7.88 -10.23
N LYS A 122 -12.48 7.38 -10.21
CA LYS A 122 -13.57 7.99 -9.44
C LYS A 122 -13.29 8.02 -7.94
N VAL A 123 -12.82 6.91 -7.34
CA VAL A 123 -12.46 6.91 -5.91
C VAL A 123 -11.35 7.90 -5.60
N ILE A 124 -10.33 7.96 -6.47
CA ILE A 124 -9.23 8.92 -6.34
C ILE A 124 -9.77 10.35 -6.44
N GLU A 125 -10.63 10.65 -7.43
CA GLU A 125 -11.26 11.96 -7.57
C GLU A 125 -12.12 12.31 -6.35
N ASP A 126 -12.91 11.37 -5.82
CA ASP A 126 -13.76 11.53 -4.64
C ASP A 126 -12.96 11.84 -3.37
N ASP A 127 -11.78 11.24 -3.19
CA ASP A 127 -10.94 11.46 -2.01
C ASP A 127 -10.03 12.69 -2.11
N ILE A 128 -9.67 13.12 -3.32
CA ILE A 128 -8.65 14.15 -3.57
C ILE A 128 -9.27 15.52 -3.88
N ASN A 129 -10.51 15.58 -4.36
CA ASN A 129 -11.19 16.85 -4.59
C ASN A 129 -11.56 17.52 -3.26
N LEU A 130 -11.13 18.78 -3.11
CA LEU A 130 -11.37 19.60 -1.91
C LEU A 130 -12.26 20.82 -2.20
N ASP A 131 -12.44 21.19 -3.47
CA ASP A 131 -13.23 22.37 -3.87
C ASP A 131 -14.70 21.96 -4.11
N PRO A 132 -15.65 22.45 -3.30
CA PRO A 132 -17.06 22.13 -3.47
C PRO A 132 -17.69 22.76 -4.72
N ASN A 133 -17.04 23.77 -5.33
CA ASN A 133 -17.55 24.49 -6.49
C ASN A 133 -16.97 24.00 -7.81
N HIS A 134 -15.86 23.26 -7.76
CA HIS A 134 -15.20 22.75 -8.95
C HIS A 134 -14.62 21.36 -8.70
N TRP A 135 -15.13 20.40 -9.45
CA TRP A 135 -14.71 19.00 -9.37
C TRP A 135 -13.72 18.69 -10.49
N TYR A 136 -12.46 18.47 -10.13
CA TYR A 136 -11.39 18.14 -11.05
C TYR A 136 -11.40 16.64 -11.38
N SER A 137 -11.29 16.32 -12.67
CA SER A 137 -11.04 14.95 -13.13
C SER A 137 -9.60 14.50 -12.80
N PHE A 138 -9.35 13.18 -12.82
CA PHE A 138 -8.01 12.61 -12.66
C PHE A 138 -6.98 13.25 -13.61
N GLU A 139 -7.39 13.50 -14.87
CA GLU A 139 -6.53 14.13 -15.88
C GLU A 139 -6.17 15.58 -15.49
N GLU A 140 -7.11 16.34 -14.93
CA GLU A 140 -6.86 17.72 -14.47
C GLU A 140 -6.04 17.75 -13.18
N LEU A 141 -6.23 16.78 -12.29
CA LEU A 141 -5.50 16.65 -11.04
C LEU A 141 -4.02 16.32 -11.30
N PHE A 142 -3.73 15.37 -12.19
CA PHE A 142 -2.38 14.81 -12.33
C PHE A 142 -1.71 15.06 -13.68
N GLY A 143 -2.46 15.48 -14.70
CA GLY A 143 -1.92 15.76 -16.04
C GLY A 143 -1.59 14.50 -16.85
N TYR A 144 -2.18 13.36 -16.51
CA TYR A 144 -2.03 12.09 -17.23
C TYR A 144 -3.37 11.66 -17.79
N SER A 145 -3.36 11.22 -19.05
CA SER A 145 -4.54 10.83 -19.79
C SER A 145 -4.30 9.55 -20.60
N LYS A 146 -5.39 8.96 -21.08
CA LYS A 146 -5.32 7.83 -22.03
C LYS A 146 -4.52 8.16 -23.31
N LYS A 147 -4.45 9.44 -23.68
CA LYS A 147 -3.75 9.88 -24.90
C LYS A 147 -2.23 9.79 -24.78
N ASP A 148 -1.70 9.69 -23.56
CA ASP A 148 -0.27 9.59 -23.28
C ASP A 148 0.29 8.17 -23.51
N GLY A 149 -0.56 7.23 -23.95
CA GLY A 149 -0.17 5.89 -24.39
C GLY A 149 -0.47 4.81 -23.36
N GLU A 150 0.29 3.72 -23.42
CA GLU A 150 0.18 2.62 -22.44
C GLU A 150 0.37 3.14 -21.02
N HIS A 151 -0.41 2.60 -20.09
CA HIS A 151 -0.40 3.00 -18.68
C HIS A 151 -0.60 4.52 -18.48
N TRP A 152 -1.28 5.19 -19.42
CA TRP A 152 -1.51 6.64 -19.40
C TRP A 152 -0.20 7.45 -19.28
N GLY A 153 0.91 6.94 -19.81
CA GLY A 153 2.22 7.60 -19.74
C GLY A 153 3.00 7.38 -18.44
N PHE A 154 2.44 6.67 -17.45
CA PHE A 154 3.17 6.29 -16.25
C PHE A 154 4.26 5.26 -16.55
N LYS A 155 5.50 5.58 -16.15
CA LYS A 155 6.68 4.74 -16.45
C LYS A 155 6.80 3.50 -15.56
N SER A 156 6.17 3.54 -14.39
CA SER A 156 6.21 2.47 -13.39
C SER A 156 5.08 2.63 -12.38
N ARG A 157 4.79 1.58 -11.60
CA ARG A 157 3.85 1.71 -10.47
C ARG A 157 4.31 2.77 -9.47
N GLY A 158 5.62 2.84 -9.19
CA GLY A 158 6.20 3.89 -8.36
C GLY A 158 5.83 5.29 -8.87
N SER A 159 5.97 5.54 -10.17
CA SER A 159 5.64 6.85 -10.77
C SER A 159 4.16 7.22 -10.65
N PHE A 160 3.26 6.23 -10.66
CA PHE A 160 1.83 6.45 -10.44
C PHE A 160 1.54 6.83 -8.98
N PHE A 161 2.05 6.07 -8.00
CA PHE A 161 1.78 6.32 -6.58
C PHE A 161 2.53 7.53 -6.00
N THR A 162 3.54 8.04 -6.69
CA THR A 162 4.24 9.27 -6.33
C THR A 162 4.05 10.36 -7.38
N CYS A 163 2.98 10.29 -8.17
CA CYS A 163 2.68 11.31 -9.15
C CYS A 163 2.46 12.66 -8.46
N LYS A 164 2.81 13.72 -9.17
CA LYS A 164 2.61 15.09 -8.69
C LYS A 164 1.32 15.62 -9.24
N PHE A 165 0.68 16.51 -8.49
CA PHE A 165 -0.39 17.33 -9.02
C PHE A 165 0.11 18.13 -10.23
N ALA A 166 -0.73 18.24 -11.26
CA ALA A 166 -0.43 18.99 -12.49
C ALA A 166 -0.15 20.47 -12.18
N ASP A 167 -0.97 21.06 -11.30
CA ASP A 167 -0.79 22.41 -10.78
C ASP A 167 -0.91 22.41 -9.25
N TYR A 168 0.21 22.07 -8.59
CA TYR A 168 0.26 21.91 -7.13
C TYR A 168 -0.22 23.17 -6.38
N HIS A 169 0.23 24.35 -6.80
CA HIS A 169 -0.08 25.59 -6.08
C HIS A 169 -1.55 26.00 -6.23
N LYS A 170 -2.18 25.67 -7.36
CA LYS A 170 -3.62 25.86 -7.55
C LYS A 170 -4.45 24.83 -6.78
N LEU A 171 -4.06 23.56 -6.83
CA LEU A 171 -4.85 22.46 -6.26
C LEU A 171 -4.66 22.32 -4.74
N ARG A 172 -3.52 22.73 -4.20
CA ARG A 172 -3.17 22.64 -2.76
C ARG A 172 -2.60 23.97 -2.24
N PRO A 173 -3.40 25.06 -2.23
CA PRO A 173 -2.96 26.30 -1.63
C PRO A 173 -2.77 26.09 -0.12
N VAL A 174 -1.60 26.52 0.39
CA VAL A 174 -1.32 26.51 1.83
C VAL A 174 -1.91 27.76 2.45
N TYR A 175 -2.76 27.58 3.46
CA TYR A 175 -3.33 28.69 4.23
C TYR A 175 -2.27 29.30 5.15
N ALA A 176 -2.21 30.65 5.18
CA ALA A 176 -1.34 31.44 6.05
C ALA A 176 0.12 30.94 6.16
N PRO A 177 0.85 30.85 5.02
CA PRO A 177 2.18 30.23 4.98
C PRO A 177 3.25 30.94 5.83
N ASP A 178 3.02 32.21 6.18
CA ASP A 178 3.95 33.05 6.95
C ASP A 178 3.47 33.30 8.40
N ASP A 179 2.43 32.60 8.86
CA ASP A 179 1.84 32.77 10.20
C ASP A 179 1.95 31.47 11.03
N ASP A 180 2.93 31.45 11.92
CA ASP A 180 3.22 30.31 12.81
C ASP A 180 2.09 30.01 13.83
N SER A 181 1.04 30.84 13.90
CA SER A 181 -0.14 30.53 14.73
C SER A 181 -1.03 29.44 14.12
N TRP A 182 -0.84 29.10 12.84
CA TRP A 182 -1.63 28.10 12.13
C TRP A 182 -0.87 26.78 11.95
N VAL A 183 -1.56 25.68 12.23
CA VAL A 183 -1.12 24.32 11.91
C VAL A 183 -1.99 23.80 10.79
N VAL A 184 -1.38 23.52 9.63
CA VAL A 184 -2.07 22.96 8.46
C VAL A 184 -1.87 21.45 8.37
N SER A 185 -2.75 20.76 7.65
CA SER A 185 -2.57 19.32 7.40
C SER A 185 -1.30 19.08 6.58
N PRO A 186 -0.43 18.14 6.96
CA PRO A 186 0.81 17.85 6.23
C PRO A 186 0.56 17.05 4.95
N CYS A 187 -0.60 16.38 4.84
CA CYS A 187 -0.99 15.55 3.71
C CYS A 187 -2.51 15.46 3.59
N GLU A 188 -2.96 14.88 2.48
CA GLU A 188 -4.35 14.48 2.30
C GLU A 188 -4.69 13.34 3.25
N SER A 189 -5.56 13.63 4.21
CA SER A 189 -5.96 12.70 5.24
C SER A 189 -7.31 13.10 5.82
N LYS A 190 -7.98 12.14 6.46
CA LYS A 190 -9.22 12.37 7.22
C LYS A 190 -8.87 12.23 8.71
N PRO A 191 -9.17 13.23 9.56
CA PRO A 191 -8.88 13.13 10.98
C PRO A 191 -9.68 11.98 11.60
N PHE A 192 -8.99 11.09 12.31
CA PHE A 192 -9.63 9.93 12.94
C PHE A 192 -10.35 10.32 14.25
N ALA A 193 -9.68 11.12 15.09
CA ALA A 193 -10.24 11.59 16.36
C ALA A 193 -9.65 12.96 16.70
N LEU A 194 -10.45 13.80 17.37
CA LEU A 194 -10.01 15.07 17.94
C LEU A 194 -10.17 15.00 19.46
N GLN A 195 -9.07 15.20 20.19
CA GLN A 195 -9.07 15.22 21.64
C GLN A 195 -8.42 16.52 22.13
N THR A 196 -9.10 17.17 23.08
CA THR A 196 -8.60 18.37 23.77
C THR A 196 -8.14 18.01 25.18
N ASN A 197 -7.32 18.88 25.79
CA ASN A 197 -6.77 18.67 27.13
C ASN A 197 -5.95 17.37 27.29
N VAL A 198 -5.23 16.99 26.22
CA VAL A 198 -4.29 15.87 26.27
C VAL A 198 -3.19 16.12 27.30
N LYS A 199 -2.80 15.08 28.02
CA LYS A 199 -1.73 15.10 29.02
C LYS A 199 -0.41 14.73 28.36
N ALA A 200 0.70 15.03 29.03
CA ALA A 200 2.01 14.49 28.65
C ALA A 200 2.04 12.95 28.60
N TYR A 201 1.16 12.30 29.39
CA TYR A 201 0.92 10.86 29.39
C TYR A 201 -0.59 10.60 29.44
N ASP A 202 -1.14 10.09 28.35
CA ASP A 202 -2.52 9.60 28.26
C ASP A 202 -2.55 8.12 27.87
N ILE A 203 -3.63 7.44 28.23
CA ILE A 203 -3.95 6.08 27.77
C ILE A 203 -5.12 6.24 26.79
N PHE A 204 -4.87 5.92 25.52
CA PHE A 204 -5.84 6.01 24.42
C PHE A 204 -6.43 4.65 24.09
#